data_AF-A0A2G2FB60-F1
#
_entry.id   AF-A0A2G2FB60-F1
#
_cell.length_a   1.000
_cell.length_b   1.000
_cell.length_c   1.000
_cell.angle_alpha   90.00
_cell.angle_beta   90.00
_cell.angle_gamma   90.00
#
_symmetry.space_group_name_H-M   'P 1'
#
loop_
_entity.id
_entity.type
_entity.pdbx_description
1 polymer ?
#
loop_
_entity_poly.entity_id
_entity_poly.type
_entity_poly.pdbx_seq_one_letter_code
_entity_poly.pdbx_strand_id
1 'polypeptide(L)'
;MRTKLFILLFPMKSTLITLIFLITSSSICDAQSCNLPERLENRIETFCSLDSIEPEAYFKVSGDLFLYGYKNEELNLSKCKVYNYVDSKLFYSNDTLERLFAYQLIYVAGDTSYNEQLNERLNSVNPILNKSFIANILMQTNDRKYFSSIFDFLVSLKDGPIKNMYISNLSQEDHTAFKSICWENIDSDNIDRQIIAIRCLAQYNPDKKFQGKMTTKFSTWDDEHKKYLIQAMLFQKMVLKPYLIKYRNNPVIGHVVLKALKLSNHEEDNAYAKDLESDN
;
A
#
# COMPACT_ATOMS: atom_id res chain seq x y z
N MET A 1 2.61 -12.51 -12.27
CA MET A 1 3.12 -11.12 -12.14
C MET A 1 3.11 -10.77 -10.66
N ARG A 2 4.25 -10.86 -9.96
CA ARG A 2 4.38 -10.40 -8.57
C ARG A 2 5.06 -9.04 -8.59
N THR A 3 4.38 -8.01 -8.06
CA THR A 3 4.84 -6.62 -8.12
C THR A 3 6.07 -6.42 -7.24
N LYS A 4 7.12 -5.83 -7.82
CA LYS A 4 8.38 -5.53 -7.13
C LYS A 4 8.18 -4.37 -6.15
N LEU A 5 8.36 -4.63 -4.86
CA LEU A 5 8.52 -3.59 -3.84
C LEU A 5 9.89 -2.92 -4.07
N PHE A 6 9.89 -1.70 -4.62
CA PHE A 6 11.11 -0.93 -4.88
C PHE A 6 11.69 -0.34 -3.59
N ILE A 7 12.86 -0.82 -3.17
CA ILE A 7 13.82 -0.04 -2.38
C ILE A 7 14.87 0.50 -3.36
N LEU A 8 15.05 1.83 -3.36
CA LEU A 8 15.94 2.61 -4.23
C LEU A 8 17.39 2.11 -4.23
N LEU A 9 17.91 1.71 -5.41
CA LEU A 9 19.32 1.86 -5.83
C LEU A 9 19.38 1.91 -7.38
N PHE A 10 19.94 3.00 -7.94
CA PHE A 10 20.42 3.11 -9.35
C PHE A 10 21.65 2.18 -9.57
N PRO A 11 22.08 1.74 -10.80
CA PRO A 11 22.25 2.57 -12.02
C PRO A 11 22.13 1.88 -13.43
N MET A 12 22.23 2.72 -14.48
CA MET A 12 22.86 2.58 -15.83
C MET A 12 22.44 1.55 -16.92
N LYS A 13 22.52 2.06 -18.17
CA LYS A 13 22.60 1.47 -19.55
C LYS A 13 23.26 0.06 -19.61
N SER A 14 23.02 -0.86 -20.56
CA SER A 14 22.75 -0.77 -22.00
C SER A 14 22.34 -2.14 -22.64
N THR A 15 21.96 -2.10 -23.92
CA THR A 15 22.06 -3.13 -24.99
C THR A 15 21.11 -4.34 -25.03
N LEU A 16 20.34 -4.35 -26.12
CA LEU A 16 19.53 -5.41 -26.72
C LEU A 16 20.41 -6.58 -27.21
N ILE A 17 20.14 -7.80 -26.73
CA ILE A 17 20.59 -9.05 -27.36
C ILE A 17 19.35 -9.94 -27.54
N THR A 18 18.96 -10.11 -28.80
CA THR A 18 17.94 -11.08 -29.22
C THR A 18 18.58 -12.47 -29.23
N LEU A 19 18.13 -13.36 -28.35
CA LEU A 19 18.54 -14.76 -28.35
C LEU A 19 17.31 -15.63 -28.62
N ILE A 20 17.29 -16.27 -29.79
CA ILE A 20 16.30 -17.26 -30.20
C ILE A 20 16.66 -18.57 -29.49
N PHE A 21 15.82 -19.03 -28.56
CA PHE A 21 15.87 -20.40 -28.04
C PHE A 21 14.65 -21.17 -28.54
N LEU A 22 14.89 -22.08 -29.47
CA LEU A 22 14.03 -23.24 -29.72
C LEU A 22 14.17 -24.18 -28.53
N ILE A 23 13.12 -24.29 -27.70
CA ILE A 23 13.01 -25.37 -26.71
C ILE A 23 11.74 -26.15 -27.02
N THR A 24 11.97 -27.41 -27.38
CA THR A 24 10.97 -28.47 -27.53
C THR A 24 10.21 -28.65 -26.23
N SER A 25 8.89 -28.50 -26.27
CA SER A 25 7.97 -28.72 -25.17
C SER A 25 7.82 -30.21 -24.87
N SER A 26 8.67 -30.74 -23.99
CA SER A 26 8.32 -31.90 -23.18
C SER A 26 7.66 -31.41 -21.90
N SER A 27 6.34 -31.53 -21.86
CA SER A 27 5.51 -31.33 -20.66
C SER A 27 5.87 -32.38 -19.61
N ILE A 28 6.85 -32.06 -18.76
CA ILE A 28 7.04 -32.70 -17.48
C ILE A 28 6.16 -31.92 -16.50
N CYS A 29 5.06 -32.52 -16.06
CA CYS A 29 4.36 -32.09 -14.85
C CYS A 29 5.26 -32.38 -13.65
N ASP A 30 6.31 -31.58 -13.47
CA ASP A 30 7.07 -31.58 -12.21
C ASP A 30 6.14 -31.01 -11.15
N ALA A 31 5.60 -31.90 -10.33
CA ALA A 31 5.02 -31.53 -9.05
C ALA A 31 6.14 -30.87 -8.24
N GLN A 32 6.25 -29.54 -8.32
CA GLN A 32 7.28 -28.78 -7.62
C GLN A 32 7.24 -29.14 -6.13
N SER A 33 8.27 -29.86 -5.70
CA SER A 33 8.50 -30.22 -4.30
C SER A 33 8.82 -28.97 -3.48
N CYS A 34 8.64 -29.05 -2.16
CA CYS A 34 9.11 -28.00 -1.26
C CYS A 34 10.58 -27.67 -1.55
N ASN A 35 10.87 -26.39 -1.78
CA ASN A 35 12.20 -25.87 -2.07
C ASN A 35 12.69 -24.92 -0.96
N LEU A 36 12.16 -25.05 0.25
CA LEU A 36 12.65 -24.33 1.42
C LEU A 36 13.96 -24.97 1.90
N PRO A 37 15.04 -24.20 2.18
CA PRO A 37 16.27 -24.75 2.70
C PRO A 37 16.03 -25.41 4.06
N GLU A 38 16.56 -26.60 4.28
CA GLU A 38 16.38 -27.38 5.51
C GLU A 38 16.69 -26.56 6.78
N ARG A 39 17.75 -25.74 6.74
CA ARG A 39 18.10 -24.86 7.87
C ARG A 39 16.99 -23.85 8.20
N LEU A 40 16.32 -23.30 7.19
CA LEU A 40 15.21 -22.37 7.39
C LEU A 40 13.94 -23.12 7.79
N GLU A 41 13.67 -24.28 7.18
CA GLU A 41 12.55 -25.16 7.56
C GLU A 41 12.62 -25.53 9.05
N ASN A 42 13.75 -26.09 9.51
CA ASN A 42 13.98 -26.47 10.91
C ASN A 42 13.81 -25.30 11.88
N ARG A 43 14.18 -24.08 11.47
CA ARG A 43 14.02 -22.88 12.29
C ARG A 43 12.56 -22.45 12.40
N ILE A 44 11.81 -22.56 11.31
CA ILE A 44 10.37 -22.32 11.33
C ILE A 44 9.68 -23.38 12.17
N GLU A 45 10.03 -24.66 12.05
CA GLU A 45 9.47 -25.73 12.90
C GLU A 45 9.75 -25.48 14.39
N THR A 46 10.99 -25.12 14.73
CA THR A 46 11.37 -24.78 16.11
C THR A 46 10.54 -23.61 16.64
N PHE A 47 10.40 -22.56 15.83
CA PHE A 47 9.60 -21.39 16.17
C PHE A 47 8.13 -21.74 16.38
N CYS A 48 7.53 -22.52 15.48
CA CYS A 48 6.14 -22.97 15.59
C CYS A 48 5.90 -23.92 16.77
N SER A 49 6.95 -24.54 17.30
CA SER A 49 6.87 -25.45 18.45
C SER A 49 7.00 -24.75 19.80
N LEU A 50 7.28 -23.44 19.83
CA LEU A 50 7.36 -22.68 21.08
C LEU A 50 5.98 -22.54 21.73
N ASP A 51 5.95 -22.60 23.06
CA ASP A 51 4.74 -22.36 23.87
C ASP A 51 4.36 -20.87 23.92
N SER A 52 5.35 -20.00 23.79
CA SER A 52 5.19 -18.54 23.74
C SER A 52 6.20 -17.95 22.76
N ILE A 53 5.76 -16.97 21.98
CA ILE A 53 6.58 -16.35 20.94
C ILE A 53 7.09 -15.01 21.44
N GLU A 54 8.41 -14.92 21.59
CA GLU A 54 9.08 -13.65 21.87
C GLU A 54 9.25 -12.83 20.58
N PRO A 55 9.13 -11.49 20.65
CA PRO A 55 9.29 -10.61 19.48
C PRO A 55 10.61 -10.84 18.73
N GLU A 56 11.72 -11.07 19.43
CA GLU A 56 13.03 -11.30 18.81
C GLU A 56 13.02 -12.57 17.95
N ALA A 57 12.44 -13.66 18.47
CA ALA A 57 12.31 -14.92 17.73
C ALA A 57 11.45 -14.73 16.48
N TYR A 58 10.35 -13.98 16.61
CA TYR A 58 9.49 -13.62 15.48
C TYR A 58 10.27 -12.85 14.41
N PHE A 59 10.92 -11.74 14.76
CA PHE A 59 11.63 -10.91 13.77
C PHE A 59 12.75 -11.67 13.08
N LYS A 60 13.45 -12.54 13.80
CA LYS A 60 14.53 -13.35 13.25
C LYS A 60 14.03 -14.35 12.21
N VAL A 61 12.98 -15.11 12.52
CA VAL A 61 12.43 -16.12 11.59
C VAL A 61 11.65 -15.48 10.45
N SER A 62 10.85 -14.45 10.76
CA SER A 62 10.12 -13.61 9.80
C SER A 62 11.06 -12.98 8.78
N GLY A 63 12.17 -12.38 9.24
CA GLY A 63 13.15 -11.74 8.36
C GLY A 63 13.78 -12.72 7.38
N ASP A 64 14.19 -13.90 7.85
CA ASP A 64 14.80 -14.92 7.01
C ASP A 64 13.81 -15.50 5.98
N LEU A 65 12.57 -15.77 6.39
CA LEU A 65 11.51 -16.22 5.48
C LEU A 65 11.22 -15.17 4.40
N PHE A 66 11.11 -13.90 4.78
CA PHE A 66 10.85 -12.82 3.84
C PHE A 66 12.01 -12.66 2.84
N LEU A 67 13.26 -12.62 3.32
CA LEU A 67 14.44 -12.50 2.46
C LEU A 67 14.58 -13.68 1.52
N TYR A 68 14.26 -14.89 1.98
CA TYR A 68 14.30 -16.08 1.14
C TYR A 68 13.19 -16.06 0.08
N GLY A 69 11.93 -15.81 0.48
CA GLY A 69 10.82 -15.71 -0.46
C GLY A 69 10.98 -14.59 -1.50
N TYR A 70 11.60 -13.48 -1.10
CA TYR A 70 11.93 -12.40 -2.03
C TYR A 70 12.98 -12.79 -3.07
N LYS A 71 13.97 -13.62 -2.70
CA LYS A 71 15.04 -14.05 -3.61
C LYS A 71 14.66 -15.23 -4.49
N ASN A 72 13.63 -15.99 -4.13
CA ASN A 72 13.27 -17.24 -4.80
C ASN A 72 11.82 -17.16 -5.28
N GLU A 73 11.64 -16.64 -6.51
CA GLU A 73 10.30 -16.47 -7.11
C GLU A 73 9.53 -17.80 -7.26
N GLU A 74 10.26 -18.92 -7.31
CA GLU A 74 9.72 -20.28 -7.42
C GLU A 74 9.42 -20.95 -6.06
N LEU A 75 9.50 -20.22 -4.93
CA LEU A 75 9.22 -20.79 -3.62
C LEU A 75 7.78 -21.35 -3.56
N ASN A 76 7.67 -22.67 -3.41
CA ASN A 76 6.39 -23.35 -3.26
C ASN A 76 6.14 -23.75 -1.79
N LEU A 77 5.98 -22.74 -0.95
CA LEU A 77 5.83 -22.91 0.49
C LEU A 77 4.61 -23.77 0.86
N SER A 78 3.54 -23.74 0.06
CA SER A 78 2.31 -24.54 0.26
C SER A 78 2.56 -26.06 0.28
N LYS A 79 3.70 -26.52 -0.26
CA LYS A 79 4.12 -27.93 -0.27
C LYS A 79 5.10 -28.29 0.83
N CYS A 80 5.54 -27.32 1.63
CA CYS A 80 6.48 -27.53 2.73
C CYS A 80 5.76 -27.96 4.01
N LYS A 81 6.38 -28.82 4.82
CA LYS A 81 5.77 -29.35 6.05
C LYS A 81 5.39 -28.23 7.02
N VAL A 82 6.25 -27.21 7.09
CA VAL A 82 6.04 -26.02 7.92
C VAL A 82 4.75 -25.27 7.61
N TYR A 83 4.19 -25.39 6.40
CA TYR A 83 2.94 -24.71 6.06
C TYR A 83 1.73 -25.31 6.79
N ASN A 84 1.79 -26.58 7.19
CA ASN A 84 0.73 -27.23 7.97
C ASN A 84 0.48 -26.56 9.33
N TYR A 85 1.43 -25.76 9.84
CA TYR A 85 1.24 -24.98 11.07
C TYR A 85 0.23 -23.84 10.91
N VAL A 86 -0.04 -23.37 9.68
CA VAL A 86 -1.01 -22.29 9.44
C VAL A 86 -2.38 -22.66 9.99
N ASP A 87 -2.93 -23.79 9.56
CA ASP A 87 -4.25 -24.25 10.04
C ASP A 87 -4.20 -24.90 11.42
N SER A 88 -3.19 -25.71 11.69
CA SER A 88 -3.16 -26.51 12.93
C SER A 88 -2.89 -25.68 14.19
N LYS A 89 -2.30 -24.48 14.06
CA LYS A 89 -1.92 -23.65 15.21
C LYS A 89 -2.06 -22.15 14.96
N LEU A 90 -1.43 -21.63 13.92
CA LEU A 90 -1.06 -20.20 13.88
C LEU A 90 -2.22 -19.26 13.51
N PHE A 91 -3.02 -19.61 12.49
CA PHE A 91 -4.03 -18.72 11.93
C PHE A 91 -5.16 -18.42 12.93
N TYR A 92 -5.55 -19.43 13.71
CA TYR A 92 -6.62 -19.34 14.73
C TYR A 92 -6.10 -19.04 16.13
N SER A 93 -4.80 -18.77 16.30
CA SER A 93 -4.21 -18.48 17.60
C SER A 93 -4.79 -17.21 18.25
N ASN A 94 -4.81 -17.20 19.58
CA ASN A 94 -5.07 -16.00 20.38
C ASN A 94 -3.83 -15.08 20.49
N ASP A 95 -2.63 -15.61 20.25
CA ASP A 95 -1.40 -14.83 20.23
C ASP A 95 -1.28 -13.97 18.96
N THR A 96 -0.81 -12.74 19.13
CA THR A 96 -0.73 -11.77 18.03
C THR A 96 0.41 -12.09 17.06
N LEU A 97 1.56 -12.51 17.57
CA LEU A 97 2.74 -12.84 16.78
C LEU A 97 2.55 -14.15 16.02
N GLU A 98 1.88 -15.14 16.61
CA GLU A 98 1.47 -16.37 15.92
C GLU A 98 0.58 -16.08 14.70
N ARG A 99 -0.47 -15.27 14.89
CA ARG A 99 -1.33 -14.85 13.78
C ARG A 99 -0.57 -14.06 12.72
N LEU A 100 0.32 -13.15 13.12
CA LEU A 100 1.15 -12.40 12.17
C LEU A 100 2.03 -13.32 11.35
N PHE A 101 2.63 -14.32 11.99
CA PHE A 101 3.46 -15.30 11.30
C PHE A 101 2.63 -16.17 10.35
N ALA A 102 1.40 -16.56 10.72
CA ALA A 102 0.46 -17.22 9.82
C ALA A 102 0.22 -16.39 8.54
N TYR A 103 -0.09 -15.09 8.71
CA TYR A 103 -0.34 -14.19 7.58
C TYR A 103 0.90 -14.05 6.70
N GLN A 104 2.08 -14.02 7.28
CA GLN A 104 3.33 -14.00 6.51
C GLN A 104 3.55 -15.30 5.71
N LEU A 105 3.30 -16.47 6.30
CA LEU A 105 3.38 -17.74 5.57
C LEU A 105 2.38 -17.76 4.41
N ILE A 106 1.13 -17.32 4.63
CA ILE A 106 0.10 -17.20 3.58
C ILE A 106 0.56 -16.26 2.47
N TYR A 107 1.08 -15.07 2.82
CA TYR A 107 1.61 -14.09 1.87
C TYR A 107 2.73 -14.66 1.00
N VAL A 108 3.72 -15.30 1.63
CA VAL A 108 4.88 -15.86 0.93
C VAL A 108 4.48 -17.06 0.05
N ALA A 109 3.54 -17.88 0.52
CA ALA A 109 2.97 -18.97 -0.29
C ALA A 109 2.14 -18.45 -1.46
N GLY A 110 1.57 -17.25 -1.35
CA GLY A 110 0.57 -16.74 -2.29
C GLY A 110 -0.73 -17.55 -2.25
N ASP A 111 -1.09 -18.08 -1.07
CA ASP A 111 -2.27 -18.92 -0.90
C ASP A 111 -3.54 -18.07 -0.83
N THR A 112 -4.35 -18.14 -1.88
CA THR A 112 -5.59 -17.38 -2.01
C THR A 112 -6.79 -18.02 -1.30
N SER A 113 -6.66 -19.25 -0.80
CA SER A 113 -7.74 -19.97 -0.11
C SER A 113 -8.19 -19.31 1.19
N TYR A 114 -7.35 -18.44 1.75
CA TYR A 114 -7.63 -17.67 2.97
C TYR A 114 -8.23 -16.28 2.71
N ASN A 115 -8.39 -15.84 1.46
CA ASN A 115 -8.75 -14.45 1.17
C ASN A 115 -10.08 -14.02 1.81
N GLU A 116 -11.08 -14.90 1.83
CA GLU A 116 -12.37 -14.63 2.47
C GLU A 116 -12.24 -14.45 3.98
N GLN A 117 -11.57 -15.39 4.65
CA GLN A 117 -11.34 -15.36 6.10
C GLN A 117 -10.45 -14.17 6.50
N LEU A 118 -9.45 -13.83 5.67
CA LEU A 118 -8.61 -12.66 5.84
C LEU A 118 -9.44 -11.38 5.71
N ASN A 119 -10.34 -11.30 4.74
CA ASN A 119 -11.23 -10.16 4.57
C ASN A 119 -12.17 -9.96 5.77
N GLU A 120 -12.75 -11.04 6.31
CA GLU A 120 -13.54 -10.98 7.55
C GLU A 120 -12.68 -10.52 8.75
N ARG A 121 -11.44 -10.99 8.83
CA ARG A 121 -10.49 -10.63 9.90
C ARG A 121 -10.00 -9.20 9.82
N LEU A 122 -9.88 -8.61 8.63
CA LEU A 122 -9.50 -7.20 8.48
C LEU A 122 -10.43 -6.27 9.29
N ASN A 123 -11.70 -6.65 9.37
CA ASN A 123 -12.73 -5.88 10.07
C ASN A 123 -12.80 -6.19 11.57
N SER A 124 -12.44 -7.41 12.00
CA SER A 124 -12.63 -7.88 13.38
C SER A 124 -11.36 -7.95 14.25
N VAL A 125 -10.17 -8.04 13.67
CA VAL A 125 -8.92 -8.19 14.44
C VAL A 125 -8.47 -6.86 15.06
N ASN A 126 -8.13 -6.83 16.35
CA ASN A 126 -7.81 -5.55 17.03
C ASN A 126 -6.43 -4.96 16.65
N PRO A 127 -5.31 -5.73 16.65
CA PRO A 127 -4.01 -5.16 16.37
C PRO A 127 -3.90 -4.57 14.96
N ILE A 128 -3.48 -3.31 14.88
CA ILE A 128 -3.30 -2.58 13.61
C ILE A 128 -2.26 -3.25 12.70
N LEU A 129 -1.26 -3.90 13.30
CA LEU A 129 -0.23 -4.63 12.58
C LEU A 129 -0.82 -5.84 11.84
N ASN A 130 -1.75 -6.57 12.48
CA ASN A 130 -2.45 -7.71 11.86
C ASN A 130 -3.33 -7.23 10.71
N LYS A 131 -4.12 -6.16 10.90
CA LYS A 131 -4.90 -5.54 9.82
C LYS A 131 -4.03 -5.13 8.64
N SER A 132 -2.86 -4.57 8.94
CA SER A 132 -1.89 -4.15 7.93
C SER A 132 -1.40 -5.35 7.09
N PHE A 133 -0.95 -6.43 7.74
CA PHE A 133 -0.52 -7.63 7.01
C PHE A 133 -1.64 -8.24 6.16
N ILE A 134 -2.85 -8.30 6.72
CA ILE A 134 -4.04 -8.76 5.99
C ILE A 134 -4.31 -7.90 4.75
N ALA A 135 -4.31 -6.57 4.89
CA ALA A 135 -4.53 -5.65 3.79
C ALA A 135 -3.49 -5.86 2.67
N ASN A 136 -2.21 -6.02 3.01
CA ASN A 136 -1.15 -6.30 2.03
C ASN A 136 -1.38 -7.60 1.26
N ILE A 137 -1.85 -8.67 1.92
CA ILE A 137 -2.19 -9.93 1.24
C ILE A 137 -3.34 -9.71 0.27
N LEU A 138 -4.42 -9.09 0.75
CA LEU A 138 -5.63 -8.88 -0.04
C LEU A 138 -5.40 -7.95 -1.23
N MET A 139 -4.49 -6.97 -1.11
CA MET A 139 -4.09 -6.10 -2.23
C MET A 139 -3.55 -6.89 -3.43
N GLN A 140 -2.83 -8.00 -3.20
CA GLN A 140 -2.23 -8.80 -4.27
C GLN A 140 -3.26 -9.51 -5.16
N THR A 141 -4.49 -9.67 -4.68
CA THR A 141 -5.57 -10.31 -5.43
C THR A 141 -6.07 -9.46 -6.60
N ASN A 142 -5.90 -8.14 -6.52
CA ASN A 142 -6.50 -7.16 -7.41
C ASN A 142 -8.04 -7.30 -7.55
N ASP A 143 -8.71 -7.90 -6.55
CA ASP A 143 -10.16 -8.08 -6.54
C ASP A 143 -10.86 -6.87 -5.91
N ARG A 144 -11.85 -6.34 -6.62
CA ARG A 144 -12.67 -5.21 -6.19
C ARG A 144 -13.31 -5.45 -4.82
N LYS A 145 -13.74 -6.67 -4.53
CA LYS A 145 -14.37 -7.02 -3.25
C LYS A 145 -13.47 -6.67 -2.07
N TYR A 146 -12.21 -7.09 -2.13
CA TYR A 146 -11.27 -6.85 -1.04
C TYR A 146 -10.77 -5.42 -0.99
N PHE A 147 -10.69 -4.74 -2.14
CA PHE A 147 -10.38 -3.31 -2.18
C PHE A 147 -11.41 -2.44 -1.45
N SER A 148 -12.69 -2.84 -1.42
CA SER A 148 -13.70 -2.13 -0.61
C SER A 148 -13.35 -2.19 0.88
N SER A 149 -13.00 -3.37 1.40
CA SER A 149 -12.60 -3.53 2.80
C SER A 149 -11.28 -2.82 3.12
N ILE A 150 -10.33 -2.81 2.18
CA ILE A 150 -9.07 -2.07 2.32
C ILE A 150 -9.34 -0.55 2.37
N PHE A 151 -10.27 -0.05 1.57
CA PHE A 151 -10.68 1.35 1.62
C PHE A 151 -11.29 1.71 2.99
N ASP A 152 -12.19 0.88 3.51
CA ASP A 152 -12.79 1.09 4.84
C ASP A 152 -11.74 1.02 5.96
N PHE A 153 -10.77 0.10 5.83
CA PHE A 153 -9.60 0.05 6.70
C PHE A 153 -8.81 1.36 6.66
N LEU A 154 -8.51 1.91 5.47
CA LEU A 154 -7.81 3.19 5.32
C LEU A 154 -8.56 4.36 5.97
N VAL A 155 -9.89 4.40 5.84
CA VAL A 155 -10.73 5.40 6.49
C VAL A 155 -10.64 5.28 8.01
N SER A 156 -10.58 4.07 8.56
CA SER A 156 -10.44 3.84 10.00
C SER A 156 -9.06 4.18 10.58
N LEU A 157 -8.03 4.28 9.74
CA LEU A 157 -6.68 4.61 10.20
C LEU A 157 -6.60 6.06 10.69
N LYS A 158 -5.81 6.30 11.74
CA LYS A 158 -5.37 7.66 12.06
C LYS A 158 -4.43 8.18 10.97
N ASP A 159 -4.45 9.49 10.74
CA ASP A 159 -3.45 10.12 9.86
C ASP A 159 -2.03 9.88 10.41
N GLY A 160 -1.13 9.43 9.55
CA GLY A 160 0.22 9.04 9.94
C GLY A 160 0.95 8.21 8.89
N PRO A 161 2.17 7.73 9.20
CA PRO A 161 3.03 7.03 8.24
C PRO A 161 2.39 5.78 7.62
N ILE A 162 1.67 4.98 8.43
CA ILE A 162 1.03 3.75 7.96
C ILE A 162 -0.04 4.07 6.90
N LYS A 163 -0.94 5.01 7.18
CA LYS A 163 -1.97 5.43 6.21
C LYS A 163 -1.32 5.96 4.92
N ASN A 164 -0.29 6.79 5.04
CA ASN A 164 0.42 7.37 3.89
C ASN A 164 1.09 6.28 3.03
N MET A 165 1.68 5.27 3.67
CA MET A 165 2.30 4.12 3.00
C MET A 165 1.26 3.37 2.16
N TYR A 166 0.09 3.04 2.73
CA TYR A 166 -0.96 2.33 1.98
C TYR A 166 -1.50 3.16 0.81
N ILE A 167 -1.75 4.44 1.01
CA ILE A 167 -2.20 5.34 -0.06
C ILE A 167 -1.19 5.33 -1.22
N SER A 168 0.11 5.40 -0.91
CA SER A 168 1.18 5.32 -1.91
C SER A 168 1.17 3.97 -2.64
N ASN A 169 1.17 2.86 -1.90
CA ASN A 169 1.25 1.52 -2.49
C ASN A 169 0.07 1.22 -3.42
N LEU A 170 -1.17 1.52 -2.99
CA LEU A 170 -2.39 1.31 -3.77
C LEU A 170 -2.46 2.15 -5.05
N SER A 171 -1.63 3.19 -5.16
CA SER A 171 -1.61 4.10 -6.30
C SER A 171 -0.43 3.88 -7.24
N GLN A 172 0.59 3.13 -6.82
CA GLN A 172 1.74 2.75 -7.67
C GLN A 172 1.37 1.68 -8.68
N GLU A 173 0.47 0.77 -8.28
CA GLU A 173 -0.11 -0.23 -9.15
C GLU A 173 -1.41 0.35 -9.71
N ASP A 174 -1.62 0.34 -11.03
CA ASP A 174 -2.83 0.89 -11.68
C ASP A 174 -4.05 -0.02 -11.41
N HIS A 175 -4.42 -0.14 -10.14
CA HIS A 175 -5.55 -0.88 -9.65
C HIS A 175 -6.83 -0.17 -10.07
N THR A 176 -7.26 -0.41 -11.30
CA THR A 176 -8.49 0.18 -11.87
C THR A 176 -9.70 -0.04 -10.95
N ALA A 177 -9.77 -1.20 -10.28
CA ALA A 177 -10.81 -1.50 -9.29
C ALA A 177 -10.75 -0.57 -8.07
N PHE A 178 -9.58 -0.36 -7.47
CA PHE A 178 -9.41 0.55 -6.34
C PHE A 178 -9.66 2.02 -6.73
N LYS A 179 -9.22 2.42 -7.93
CA LYS A 179 -9.51 3.74 -8.49
C LYS A 179 -11.02 3.99 -8.65
N SER A 180 -11.79 2.99 -9.09
CA SER A 180 -13.26 3.07 -9.17
C SER A 180 -13.88 3.29 -7.80
N ILE A 181 -13.44 2.56 -6.77
CA ILE A 181 -13.92 2.72 -5.40
C ILE A 181 -13.64 4.13 -4.88
N CYS A 182 -12.47 4.70 -5.17
CA CYS A 182 -12.16 6.07 -4.80
C CYS A 182 -13.09 7.08 -5.51
N TRP A 183 -13.37 6.88 -6.79
CA TRP A 183 -14.33 7.73 -7.51
C TRP A 183 -15.75 7.63 -6.95
N GLU A 184 -16.18 6.45 -6.49
CA GLU A 184 -17.47 6.25 -5.84
C GLU A 184 -17.57 6.98 -4.49
N ASN A 185 -16.44 7.15 -3.79
CA ASN A 185 -16.39 7.77 -2.46
C ASN A 185 -15.99 9.25 -2.47
N ILE A 186 -15.62 9.82 -3.63
CA ILE A 186 -15.16 11.22 -3.71
C ILE A 186 -16.23 12.22 -3.25
N ASP A 187 -17.51 11.87 -3.37
CA ASP A 187 -18.66 12.68 -2.95
C ASP A 187 -19.48 12.03 -1.83
N SER A 188 -18.88 11.11 -1.06
CA SER A 188 -19.54 10.47 0.08
C SER A 188 -19.99 11.49 1.13
N ASP A 189 -21.14 11.33 1.76
CA ASP A 189 -21.57 12.20 2.88
C ASP A 189 -20.62 12.13 4.10
N ASN A 190 -19.74 11.13 4.16
CA ASN A 190 -18.69 11.02 5.17
C ASN A 190 -17.41 11.73 4.69
N ILE A 191 -16.99 12.78 5.42
CA ILE A 191 -15.81 13.58 5.07
C ILE A 191 -14.51 12.77 5.07
N ASP A 192 -14.34 11.81 5.97
CA ASP A 192 -13.14 10.96 6.01
C ASP A 192 -13.04 10.09 4.77
N ARG A 193 -14.18 9.54 4.30
CA ARG A 193 -14.25 8.81 3.02
C ARG A 193 -13.87 9.72 1.84
N GLN A 194 -14.38 10.95 1.79
CA GLN A 194 -13.99 11.90 0.74
C GLN A 194 -12.48 12.19 0.79
N ILE A 195 -11.92 12.45 1.97
CA ILE A 195 -10.49 12.73 2.15
C ILE A 195 -9.64 11.57 1.65
N ILE A 196 -9.95 10.33 2.04
CA ILE A 196 -9.20 9.15 1.58
C ILE A 196 -9.29 9.00 0.06
N ALA A 197 -10.50 9.06 -0.50
CA ALA A 197 -10.72 8.98 -1.94
C ALA A 197 -9.89 10.00 -2.71
N ILE A 198 -9.90 11.26 -2.27
CA ILE A 198 -9.15 12.36 -2.87
C ILE A 198 -7.65 12.12 -2.78
N ARG A 199 -7.16 11.70 -1.62
CA ARG A 199 -5.73 11.45 -1.42
C ARG A 199 -5.21 10.30 -2.27
N CYS A 200 -5.99 9.22 -2.41
CA CYS A 200 -5.68 8.11 -3.31
C CYS A 200 -5.71 8.55 -4.78
N LEU A 201 -6.79 9.20 -5.23
CA LEU A 201 -6.90 9.65 -6.62
C LEU A 201 -5.79 10.62 -7.03
N ALA A 202 -5.33 11.47 -6.10
CA ALA A 202 -4.28 12.43 -6.35
C ALA A 202 -2.91 11.80 -6.67
N GLN A 203 -2.65 10.55 -6.25
CA GLN A 203 -1.38 9.87 -6.50
C GLN A 203 -1.26 9.31 -7.93
N TYR A 204 -2.38 9.16 -8.65
CA TYR A 204 -2.35 8.72 -10.04
C TYR A 204 -1.86 9.84 -10.96
N ASN A 205 -1.59 9.49 -12.23
CA ASN A 205 -1.23 10.44 -13.27
C ASN A 205 -2.22 11.63 -13.33
N PRO A 206 -1.76 12.84 -13.67
CA PRO A 206 -2.61 14.01 -13.77
C PRO A 206 -3.87 13.77 -14.62
N ASP A 207 -5.03 13.98 -14.02
CA ASP A 207 -6.34 13.73 -14.62
C ASP A 207 -7.19 15.01 -14.60
N LYS A 208 -7.58 15.51 -15.78
CA LYS A 208 -8.39 16.72 -15.92
C LYS A 208 -9.75 16.63 -15.25
N LYS A 209 -10.38 15.45 -15.25
CA LYS A 209 -11.66 15.23 -14.56
C LYS A 209 -11.48 15.40 -13.05
N PHE A 210 -10.43 14.81 -12.50
CA PHE A 210 -10.10 14.94 -11.08
C PHE A 210 -9.70 16.36 -10.70
N GLN A 211 -8.87 17.03 -11.51
CA GLN A 211 -8.50 18.44 -11.31
C GLN A 211 -9.74 19.35 -11.27
N GLY A 212 -10.69 19.18 -12.20
CA GLY A 212 -11.95 19.94 -12.19
C GLY A 212 -12.80 19.67 -10.94
N LYS A 213 -12.78 18.42 -10.45
CA LYS A 213 -13.44 18.04 -9.19
C LYS A 213 -12.80 18.72 -7.98
N MET A 214 -11.47 18.84 -7.94
CA MET A 214 -10.75 19.53 -6.86
C MET A 214 -11.12 21.00 -6.81
N THR A 215 -11.14 21.69 -7.95
CA THR A 215 -11.56 23.09 -8.03
C THR A 215 -12.99 23.28 -7.52
N THR A 216 -13.91 22.40 -7.90
CA THR A 216 -15.31 22.45 -7.46
C THR A 216 -15.43 22.22 -5.95
N LYS A 217 -14.71 21.24 -5.40
CA LYS A 217 -14.74 20.98 -3.95
C LYS A 217 -14.09 22.11 -3.14
N PHE A 218 -13.02 22.72 -3.67
CA PHE A 218 -12.27 23.76 -2.99
C PHE A 218 -13.10 25.03 -2.70
N SER A 219 -14.17 25.29 -3.46
CA SER A 219 -15.10 26.38 -3.15
C SER A 219 -16.13 26.02 -2.08
N THR A 220 -16.37 24.73 -1.82
CA THR A 220 -17.46 24.23 -0.96
C THR A 220 -17.00 23.69 0.39
N TRP A 221 -15.78 23.18 0.48
CA TRP A 221 -15.24 22.64 1.73
C TRP A 221 -14.89 23.76 2.72
N ASP A 222 -15.01 23.46 4.01
CA ASP A 222 -14.50 24.32 5.07
C ASP A 222 -12.96 24.39 5.05
N ASP A 223 -12.43 25.39 5.76
CA ASP A 223 -11.01 25.66 5.73
C ASP A 223 -10.17 24.56 6.38
N GLU A 224 -10.68 23.84 7.38
CA GLU A 224 -9.93 22.78 8.08
C GLU A 224 -9.59 21.61 7.15
N HIS A 225 -10.49 21.31 6.21
CA HIS A 225 -10.34 20.22 5.26
C HIS A 225 -9.68 20.64 3.93
N LYS A 226 -9.65 21.94 3.59
CA LYS A 226 -9.01 22.45 2.36
C LYS A 226 -7.54 22.04 2.21
N LYS A 227 -6.82 21.79 3.30
CA LYS A 227 -5.44 21.28 3.25
C LYS A 227 -5.29 20.00 2.42
N TYR A 228 -6.28 19.10 2.45
CA TYR A 228 -6.25 17.86 1.68
C TYR A 228 -6.47 18.11 0.18
N LEU A 229 -7.33 19.08 -0.17
CA LEU A 229 -7.53 19.51 -1.55
C LEU A 229 -6.27 20.18 -2.11
N ILE A 230 -5.64 21.08 -1.34
CA ILE A 230 -4.38 21.74 -1.74
C ILE A 230 -3.31 20.69 -2.03
N GLN A 231 -3.15 19.72 -1.13
CA GLN A 231 -2.21 18.62 -1.32
C GLN A 231 -2.53 17.81 -2.59
N ALA A 232 -3.82 17.51 -2.82
CA ALA A 232 -4.23 16.79 -4.03
C ALA A 232 -3.94 17.57 -5.32
N MET A 233 -4.22 18.88 -5.33
CA MET A 233 -3.92 19.76 -6.47
C MET A 233 -2.42 19.83 -6.76
N LEU A 234 -1.59 19.86 -5.72
CA LEU A 234 -0.13 19.82 -5.82
C LEU A 234 0.35 18.51 -6.47
N PHE A 235 -0.12 17.35 -5.98
CA PHE A 235 0.24 16.05 -6.57
C PHE A 235 -0.22 15.93 -8.03
N GLN A 236 -1.37 16.53 -8.36
CA GLN A 236 -1.90 16.59 -9.72
C GLN A 236 -1.21 17.64 -10.61
N LYS A 237 -0.14 18.28 -10.12
CA LYS A 237 0.66 19.29 -10.86
C LYS A 237 -0.20 20.43 -11.41
N MET A 238 -1.22 20.84 -10.66
CA MET A 238 -2.04 22.00 -11.03
C MET A 238 -1.25 23.29 -10.78
N VAL A 239 -1.54 24.33 -11.57
CA VAL A 239 -1.16 25.71 -11.23
C VAL A 239 -2.02 26.15 -10.05
N LEU A 240 -1.39 26.53 -8.94
CA LEU A 240 -2.08 26.71 -7.66
C LEU A 240 -2.50 28.16 -7.41
N LYS A 241 -1.69 29.14 -7.83
CA LYS A 241 -1.86 30.57 -7.55
C LYS A 241 -3.29 31.10 -7.79
N PRO A 242 -3.98 30.80 -8.91
CA PRO A 242 -5.34 31.29 -9.16
C PRO A 242 -6.35 30.87 -8.09
N TYR A 243 -6.11 29.74 -7.42
CA TYR A 243 -7.02 29.18 -6.43
C TYR A 243 -6.67 29.60 -5.01
N LEU A 244 -5.37 29.67 -4.70
CA LEU A 244 -4.90 29.78 -3.32
C LEU A 244 -4.67 31.22 -2.85
N ILE A 245 -4.51 32.18 -3.76
CA ILE A 245 -4.13 33.56 -3.43
C ILE A 245 -5.04 34.22 -2.39
N LYS A 246 -6.36 33.99 -2.48
CA LYS A 246 -7.35 34.56 -1.57
C LYS A 246 -7.28 34.02 -0.14
N TYR A 247 -6.56 32.91 0.06
CA TYR A 247 -6.41 32.25 1.35
C TYR A 247 -5.05 32.50 2.02
N ARG A 248 -4.20 33.37 1.45
CA ARG A 248 -2.85 33.63 1.98
C ARG A 248 -2.85 34.05 3.46
N ASN A 249 -3.81 34.88 3.85
CA ASN A 249 -3.96 35.41 5.21
C ASN A 249 -4.93 34.60 6.07
N ASN A 250 -5.38 33.44 5.58
CA ASN A 250 -6.28 32.59 6.33
C ASN A 250 -5.51 31.94 7.50
N PRO A 251 -5.96 32.08 8.76
CA PRO A 251 -5.22 31.59 9.92
C PRO A 251 -5.13 30.06 9.96
N VAL A 252 -6.06 29.35 9.32
CA VAL A 252 -6.11 27.88 9.31
C VAL A 252 -5.20 27.30 8.23
N ILE A 253 -5.28 27.83 7.00
CA ILE A 253 -4.61 27.24 5.83
C ILE A 253 -3.52 28.11 5.19
N GLY A 254 -3.29 29.34 5.64
CA GLY A 254 -2.30 30.24 5.04
C GLY A 254 -0.89 29.64 4.97
N HIS A 255 -0.46 28.98 6.04
CA HIS A 255 0.83 28.27 6.08
C HIS A 255 0.89 27.09 5.09
N VAL A 256 -0.23 26.38 4.89
CA VAL A 256 -0.35 25.28 3.92
C VAL A 256 -0.28 25.84 2.49
N VAL A 257 -0.95 26.95 2.22
CA VAL A 257 -0.93 27.64 0.93
C VAL A 257 0.50 28.03 0.56
N LEU A 258 1.23 28.70 1.45
CA LEU A 258 2.60 29.11 1.19
C LEU A 258 3.51 27.90 0.91
N LYS A 259 3.40 26.84 1.72
CA LYS A 259 4.17 25.62 1.53
C LYS A 259 3.84 24.93 0.19
N ALA A 260 2.57 24.88 -0.20
CA ALA A 260 2.16 24.26 -1.45
C ALA A 260 2.67 25.04 -2.67
N LEU A 261 2.61 26.38 -2.64
CA LEU A 261 3.14 27.23 -3.71
C LEU A 261 4.65 27.01 -3.91
N LYS A 262 5.44 26.92 -2.83
CA LYS A 262 6.89 26.64 -2.89
C LYS A 262 7.25 25.25 -3.41
N LEU A 263 6.36 24.29 -3.21
CA LEU A 263 6.55 22.91 -3.67
C LEU A 263 5.99 22.70 -5.07
N SER A 264 5.32 23.70 -5.65
CA SER A 264 4.73 23.61 -6.97
C SER A 264 5.81 23.44 -8.05
N ASN A 265 5.46 22.70 -9.10
CA ASN A 265 6.32 22.53 -10.27
C ASN A 265 6.22 23.72 -11.25
N HIS A 266 5.43 24.74 -10.93
CA HIS A 266 5.18 25.89 -11.80
C HIS A 266 5.95 27.11 -11.33
N GLU A 267 6.68 27.76 -12.24
CA GLU A 267 7.50 28.94 -11.92
C GLU A 267 6.68 30.09 -11.35
N GLU A 268 5.46 30.30 -11.84
CA GLU A 268 4.57 31.37 -11.39
C GLU A 268 4.11 31.21 -9.93
N ASP A 269 3.92 29.96 -9.47
CA ASP A 269 3.56 29.65 -8.09
C ASP A 269 4.76 29.92 -7.18
N ASN A 270 5.96 29.52 -7.61
CA ASN A 270 7.21 29.70 -6.87
C ASN A 270 7.62 31.18 -6.78
N ALA A 271 7.47 31.94 -7.86
CA ALA A 271 7.70 33.38 -7.86
C ALA A 271 6.78 34.08 -6.86
N TYR A 272 5.49 33.74 -6.90
CA TYR A 272 4.52 34.31 -5.97
C TYR A 272 4.80 33.92 -4.51
N ALA A 273 5.25 32.69 -4.26
CA ALA A 273 5.63 32.28 -2.91
C ALA A 273 6.79 33.12 -2.34
N LYS A 274 7.77 33.52 -3.17
CA LYS A 274 8.88 34.38 -2.76
C LYS A 274 8.41 35.79 -2.40
N ASP A 275 7.52 36.36 -3.21
CA ASP A 275 6.95 37.69 -2.94
C ASP A 275 6.23 37.71 -1.57
N LEU A 276 5.52 36.63 -1.24
CA LEU A 276 4.83 36.48 0.05
C LEU A 276 5.78 36.35 1.24
N GLU A 277 7.01 35.85 1.04
CA GLU A 277 8.01 35.76 2.11
C GLU A 277 8.68 37.10 2.38
N SER A 278 8.83 37.95 1.37
CA SER A 278 9.41 39.29 1.53
C SER A 278 8.48 40.30 2.22
N ASP A 279 7.18 40.00 2.26
CA ASP A 279 6.15 40.86 2.87
C ASP A 279 5.92 40.60 4.38
N ASN A 280 6.60 39.60 4.97
CA ASN A 280 6.52 39.25 6.41
C ASN A 280 7.84 39.51 7.14
#